data_AF-A0A523XME6-F1
#
_entry.id   AF-A0A523XME6-F1
#
_cell.length_a   1.000
_cell.length_b   1.000
_cell.length_c   1.000
_cell.angle_alpha   90.00
_cell.angle_beta   90.00
_cell.angle_gamma   90.00
#
_symmetry.space_group_name_H-M   'P 1'
#
loop_
_entity.id
_entity.type
_entity.pdbx_description
1 polymer ?
#
loop_
_entity_poly.entity_id
_entity_poly.type
_entity_poly.pdbx_seq_one_letter_code
_entity_poly.pdbx_strand_id
1 'polypeptide(L)' 'MLADELRKKYLEFFRQKKHAIMSSASLLPENDPTVLFTTAGMHPLVPYLLGQPHPQGKRLANCQ' A
#
# COMPACT_ATOMS: atom_id res chain seq x y z
N MET A 1 3.64 23.87 4.87
CA MET A 1 2.96 22.58 4.68
C MET A 1 3.74 21.52 5.43
N LEU A 2 3.12 20.85 6.39
CA LEU A 2 3.79 19.78 7.15
C LEU A 2 3.73 18.47 6.36
N ALA A 3 4.71 17.58 6.58
CA ALA A 3 4.76 16.27 5.90
C ALA A 3 3.47 15.46 6.09
N ASP A 4 2.85 15.56 7.28
CA ASP A 4 1.58 14.91 7.58
C ASP A 4 0.41 15.47 6.76
N GLU A 5 0.41 16.76 6.46
CA GLU A 5 -0.61 17.37 5.60
C GLU A 5 -0.48 16.87 4.16
N LEU A 6 0.75 16.75 3.66
CA LEU A 6 1.00 16.20 2.32
C LEU A 6 0.56 14.74 2.23
N ARG A 7 0.88 13.92 3.24
CA ARG A 7 0.44 12.53 3.32
C ARG A 7 -1.08 12.41 3.29
N LYS A 8 -1.77 13.24 4.11
CA LYS A 8 -3.24 13.29 4.13
C LYS A 8 -3.81 13.69 2.77
N LYS A 9 -3.26 14.72 2.12
CA LYS A 9 -3.72 15.18 0.80
C LYS A 9 -3.54 14.11 -0.28
N TYR A 10 -2.42 13.39 -0.27
CA TYR A 10 -2.17 12.28 -1.19
C TYR A 10 -3.22 11.17 -1.04
N LEU A 11 -3.43 10.69 0.19
CA LEU A 11 -4.40 9.62 0.44
C LEU A 11 -5.84 10.05 0.13
N GLU A 12 -6.20 11.30 0.47
CA GLU A 12 -7.52 11.84 0.19
C GLU A 12 -7.81 11.96 -1.31
N PHE A 13 -6.83 12.38 -2.11
CA PHE A 13 -6.95 12.42 -3.57
C PHE A 13 -7.27 11.04 -4.15
N PHE A 14 -6.57 9.99 -3.72
CA PHE A 14 -6.82 8.63 -4.21
C PHE A 14 -8.14 8.04 -3.70
N ARG A 15 -8.53 8.37 -2.46
CA ARG A 15 -9.85 8.03 -1.90
C ARG A 15 -10.98 8.58 -2.77
N GLN A 16 -10.89 9.85 -3.18
CA GLN A 16 -11.87 10.49 -4.08
C GLN A 16 -11.93 9.83 -5.47
N LYS A 17 -10.82 9.24 -5.93
CA LYS A 17 -10.75 8.43 -7.16
C LYS A 17 -11.20 6.97 -6.98
N LYS A 18 -11.83 6.64 -5.85
CA LYS A 18 -12.33 5.30 -5.49
C LYS A 18 -11.22 4.25 -5.30
N HIS A 19 -10.06 4.65 -4.76
CA HIS A 19 -9.07 3.71 -4.26
C HIS A 19 -9.36 3.39 -2.79
N ALA A 20 -9.24 2.12 -2.40
CA ALA A 20 -9.27 1.76 -0.99
C ALA A 20 -7.94 2.15 -0.33
N ILE A 21 -8.03 2.82 0.82
CA ILE A 21 -6.85 3.24 1.58
C ILE A 21 -6.40 2.10 2.48
N MET A 22 -5.18 1.63 2.30
CA MET A 22 -4.59 0.56 3.10
C MET A 22 -3.66 1.14 4.17
N SER A 23 -3.56 0.45 5.31
CA SER A 23 -2.54 0.72 6.30
C SER A 23 -1.15 0.38 5.76
N SER A 24 -0.12 1.04 6.29
CA SER A 24 1.27 0.66 6.04
C SER A 24 1.50 -0.76 6.55
N ALA A 25 2.18 -1.57 5.74
CA ALA A 25 2.57 -2.92 6.13
C ALA A 25 3.73 -2.88 7.13
N SER A 26 3.93 -3.99 7.84
CA SER A 26 5.10 -4.17 8.71
C SER A 26 6.41 -3.92 7.96
N LEU A 27 7.40 -3.36 8.66
CA LEU A 27 8.76 -3.25 8.13
C LEU A 27 9.40 -4.62 7.91
N LEU A 28 9.02 -5.61 8.73
CA LEU A 28 9.47 -6.99 8.58
C LEU A 28 8.46 -7.76 7.71
N PRO A 29 8.89 -8.30 6.56
CA PRO A 29 8.02 -9.09 5.69
C PRO A 29 7.70 -10.44 6.35
N GLU A 30 6.42 -10.81 6.39
CA GLU A 30 5.98 -12.06 7.04
C GLU A 30 6.19 -13.30 6.15
N ASN A 31 6.14 -13.15 4.83
CA ASN A 31 6.03 -14.27 3.88
C ASN A 31 6.99 -14.16 2.68
N ASP A 32 8.08 -13.41 2.80
CA ASP A 32 9.07 -13.28 1.73
C ASP A 32 10.50 -13.46 2.26
N PRO A 33 11.13 -14.62 2.02
CA PRO A 33 12.50 -14.89 2.48
C PRO A 33 13.56 -14.20 1.61
N THR A 34 13.18 -13.56 0.50
CA THR A 34 14.13 -12.96 -0.45
C THR A 34 14.46 -11.50 -0.11
N VAL A 35 13.64 -10.84 0.70
CA VAL A 35 13.83 -9.44 1.11
C VAL A 35 14.00 -9.33 2.63
N LEU A 36 14.91 -8.46 3.06
CA LEU A 36 15.17 -8.23 4.48
C LEU A 36 14.12 -7.31 5.14
N PHE A 37 13.66 -6.29 4.41
CA PHE A 37 12.69 -5.30 4.88
C PHE A 37 11.69 -4.93 3.78
N THR A 38 10.53 -4.41 4.19
CA THR A 38 9.56 -3.79 3.28
C THR A 38 10.13 -2.47 2.76
N THR A 39 10.78 -2.49 1.58
CA THR A 39 11.37 -1.30 0.95
C THR A 39 10.39 -0.51 0.09
N ALA A 40 9.26 -1.13 -0.31
CA ALA A 40 8.25 -0.53 -1.15
C ALA A 40 6.84 -0.97 -0.74
N GLY A 41 5.87 -0.05 -0.88
CA GLY A 41 4.45 -0.33 -0.61
C GLY A 41 3.83 -1.41 -1.51
N MET A 42 4.51 -1.81 -2.59
CA MET A 42 4.08 -2.88 -3.48
C MET A 42 4.43 -4.29 -2.97
N HIS A 43 5.38 -4.46 -2.05
CA HIS A 43 5.79 -5.81 -1.59
C HIS A 43 4.62 -6.65 -1.05
N PRO A 44 3.73 -6.12 -0.19
CA PRO A 44 2.54 -6.86 0.26
C PRO A 44 1.55 -7.15 -0.87
N LEU A 45 1.69 -6.48 -2.01
CA LEU A 45 0.76 -6.58 -3.14
C LEU A 45 1.19 -7.61 -4.19
N VAL A 46 2.38 -8.20 -4.08
CA VAL A 46 2.95 -9.13 -5.09
C VAL A 46 1.99 -10.25 -5.48
N PRO A 47 1.36 -11.02 -4.56
CA PRO A 47 0.46 -12.10 -4.94
C PRO A 47 -0.73 -11.63 -5.79
N TYR A 48 -1.20 -10.41 -5.53
CA TYR A 48 -2.36 -9.84 -6.21
C TYR A 48 -2.00 -9.26 -7.58
N LEU A 49 -0.80 -8.69 -7.70
CA LEU A 49 -0.23 -8.29 -8.98
C LEU A 49 0.02 -9.50 -9.90
N LEU A 50 0.31 -10.66 -9.32
CA LEU A 50 0.46 -11.94 -10.03
C LEU A 50 -0.88 -12.61 -10.39
N GLY A 51 -2.02 -11.99 -10.07
CA GLY A 51 -3.35 -12.43 -10.53
C GLY A 51 -4.32 -12.87 -9.45
N GLN A 52 -3.90 -12.93 -8.17
CA GLN A 52 -4.84 -13.20 -7.08
C GLN A 52 -5.75 -11.98 -6.85
N PRO A 53 -7.04 -12.17 -6.54
CA PRO A 53 -7.93 -11.06 -6.22
C PRO A 53 -7.60 -10.47 -4.85
N HIS A 54 -7.47 -9.14 -4.76
CA HIS A 54 -7.30 -8.45 -3.49
C HIS A 54 -8.66 -8.20 -2.81
N PRO A 55 -8.81 -8.46 -1.49
CA PRO A 55 -10.10 -8.33 -0.80
C PRO A 55 -10.70 -6.92 -0.84
N GLN A 56 -9.85 -5.90 -0.92
CA GLN A 56 -10.27 -4.49 -1.02
C GLN A 56 -10.48 -4.00 -2.46
N GLY A 57 -10.44 -4.89 -3.45
CA GLY A 57 -10.68 -4.58 -4.86
C GLY A 57 -9.43 -4.23 -5.66
N LYS A 58 -9.63 -3.60 -6.83
CA LYS A 58 -8.59 -3.42 -7.86
C LYS A 58 -7.78 -2.12 -7.75
N ARG A 59 -8.23 -1.18 -6.92
CA ARG A 59 -7.66 0.16 -6.79
C ARG A 59 -7.32 0.41 -5.34
N LEU A 60 -6.04 0.50 -5.03
CA LEU A 60 -5.50 0.58 -3.68
C LEU A 60 -4.55 1.77 -3.59
N ALA A 61 -4.46 2.40 -2.43
CA ALA A 61 -3.48 3.44 -2.15
C ALA A 61 -3.03 3.38 -0.69
N ASN A 62 -1.75 3.58 -0.44
CA ASN A 62 -1.19 3.68 0.91
C ASN A 62 -0.01 4.67 0.95
N CYS A 63 0.52 4.90 2.14
CA CYS A 63 1.80 5.56 2.35
C CYS A 63 2.65 4.64 3.23
N GLN A 64 3.55 3.89 2.60
CA GLN A 64 4.44 2.94 3.29
C GLN A 64 5.55 3.67 4.05
#